data_AF-A0A356B0Y3-F1
#
_entry.id   AF-A0A356B0Y3-F1
#
_cell.length_a   1.000
_cell.length_b   1.000
_cell.length_c   1.000
_cell.angle_alpha   90.00
_cell.angle_beta   90.00
_cell.angle_gamma   90.00
#
_symmetry.space_group_name_H-M   'P 1'
#
loop_
_entity.id
_entity.type
_entity.pdbx_description
1 polymer ?
#
loop_
_entity_poly.entity_id
_entity_poly.type
_entity_poly.pdbx_seq_one_letter_code
_entity_poly.pdbx_strand_id
1 'polypeptide(L)'
;MNLNNLLEQKNMTKYKLSKISGVSFTTISEITTGKTKIKNCTGETLYKLAKALDVTVEDLLEESMEYRQSFEIYKSNICHLVKDMGDIDFIINTLKSDKIRKLYQKRWYPECLYLLAMVDYLSRENDLPLCDEYNDIRTTRLQNPIYPAGIITMSVLSNSDRPKADSFEAAIPEFRRFNIVENEVRNVN
;
A
#
# COMPACT_ATOMS: atom_id res chain seq x y z
N MET A 1 -16.31 2.60 -2.68
CA MET A 1 -17.30 3.13 -3.62
C MET A 1 -16.82 4.45 -4.26
N ASN A 2 -16.78 4.63 -5.59
CA ASN A 2 -16.51 5.96 -6.20
C ASN A 2 -17.81 6.73 -6.54
N LEU A 3 -17.66 8.03 -6.81
CA LEU A 3 -18.77 8.92 -7.15
C LEU A 3 -19.54 8.49 -8.41
N ASN A 4 -18.89 7.86 -9.40
CA ASN A 4 -19.57 7.38 -10.60
C ASN A 4 -20.50 6.20 -10.27
N ASN A 5 -20.04 5.25 -9.45
CA ASN A 5 -20.84 4.11 -9.00
C ASN A 5 -22.08 4.59 -8.21
N LEU A 6 -21.92 5.62 -7.36
CA LEU A 6 -23.04 6.22 -6.62
C LEU A 6 -24.08 6.88 -7.54
N LEU A 7 -23.63 7.57 -8.59
CA LEU A 7 -24.51 8.18 -9.58
C LEU A 7 -25.30 7.12 -10.37
N GLU A 8 -24.64 6.03 -10.76
CA GLU A 8 -25.27 4.91 -11.47
C GLU A 8 -26.32 4.21 -10.60
N GLN A 9 -25.98 3.86 -9.35
CA GLN A 9 -26.90 3.23 -8.41
C GLN A 9 -28.15 4.07 -8.13
N LYS A 10 -27.99 5.40 -8.09
CA LYS A 10 -29.10 6.34 -7.83
C LYS A 10 -29.77 6.83 -9.12
N ASN A 11 -29.41 6.28 -10.27
CA ASN A 11 -29.87 6.70 -11.60
C ASN A 11 -29.87 8.24 -11.74
N MET A 12 -28.75 8.85 -11.34
CA MET A 12 -28.58 10.29 -11.20
C MET A 12 -27.54 10.79 -12.20
N THR A 13 -27.87 11.84 -12.95
CA THR A 13 -26.90 12.49 -13.84
C THR A 13 -26.02 13.47 -13.08
N LYS A 14 -24.81 13.74 -13.58
CA LYS A 14 -23.91 14.79 -13.05
C LYS A 14 -24.61 16.15 -12.95
N TYR A 15 -25.44 16.47 -13.95
CA TYR A 15 -26.23 17.70 -13.98
C TYR A 15 -27.27 17.73 -12.85
N LYS A 16 -28.00 16.63 -12.65
CA LYS A 16 -28.97 16.51 -11.55
C LYS A 16 -28.29 16.63 -10.19
N LEU A 17 -27.15 15.97 -10.00
CA LEU A 17 -26.34 16.09 -8.78
C LEU A 17 -25.90 17.55 -8.53
N SER A 18 -25.46 18.26 -9.57
CA SER A 18 -25.08 19.67 -9.46
C SER A 18 -26.23 20.55 -8.98
N LYS A 19 -27.43 20.34 -9.54
CA LYS A 19 -28.62 21.11 -9.16
C LYS A 19 -29.09 20.83 -7.74
N ILE A 20 -29.04 19.57 -7.29
CA ILE A 20 -29.54 19.18 -5.96
C ILE A 20 -28.51 19.52 -4.86
N SER A 21 -27.22 19.30 -5.11
CA SER A 21 -26.16 19.55 -4.12
C SER A 21 -25.76 21.02 -4.01
N GLY A 22 -26.03 21.83 -5.05
CA GLY A 22 -25.52 23.19 -5.15
C GLY A 22 -24.01 23.26 -5.43
N VAL A 23 -23.37 22.13 -5.74
CA VAL A 23 -21.97 22.05 -6.17
C VAL A 23 -21.91 22.30 -7.68
N SER A 24 -20.90 23.06 -8.13
CA SER A 24 -20.77 23.40 -9.54
C SER A 24 -20.63 22.15 -10.43
N PHE A 25 -21.22 22.19 -11.62
CA PHE A 25 -21.10 21.11 -12.59
C PHE A 25 -19.63 20.83 -12.93
N THR A 26 -18.81 21.87 -13.02
CA THR A 26 -17.37 21.76 -13.25
C THR A 26 -16.71 20.91 -12.18
N THR A 27 -16.95 21.21 -10.90
CA THR A 27 -16.39 20.44 -9.77
C THR A 27 -16.81 18.96 -9.84
N ILE A 28 -18.09 18.67 -10.09
CA ILE A 28 -18.58 17.29 -10.23
C ILE A 28 -17.93 16.59 -11.43
N SER A 29 -17.77 17.29 -12.55
CA SER A 29 -17.09 16.77 -13.74
C SER A 29 -15.64 16.43 -13.44
N GLU A 30 -14.90 17.31 -12.76
CA GLU A 30 -13.51 17.07 -12.38
C GLU A 30 -13.34 15.91 -11.40
N ILE A 31 -14.28 15.72 -10.47
CA ILE A 31 -14.26 14.57 -9.56
C ILE A 31 -14.53 13.27 -10.33
N THR A 32 -15.57 13.25 -11.18
CA THR A 32 -15.97 12.05 -11.94
C THR A 32 -14.98 11.64 -13.03
N THR A 33 -14.16 12.58 -13.51
CA THR A 33 -13.07 12.34 -14.47
C THR A 33 -11.73 12.05 -13.78
N GLY A 34 -11.66 12.13 -12.45
CA GLY A 34 -10.46 11.86 -11.67
C GLY A 34 -9.43 13.00 -11.65
N LYS A 35 -9.70 14.13 -12.32
CA LYS A 35 -8.83 15.33 -12.30
C LYS A 35 -8.71 15.89 -10.88
N THR A 36 -9.79 15.82 -10.10
CA THR A 36 -9.83 16.20 -8.68
C THR A 36 -10.19 14.99 -7.84
N LYS A 37 -9.35 14.63 -6.86
CA LYS A 37 -9.69 13.57 -5.91
C LYS A 37 -10.76 14.06 -4.94
N ILE A 38 -11.80 13.27 -4.69
CA ILE A 38 -12.90 13.64 -3.79
C ILE A 38 -12.42 14.04 -2.39
N LYS A 39 -11.37 13.38 -1.86
CA LYS A 39 -10.73 13.74 -0.58
C LYS A 39 -10.08 15.11 -0.52
N ASN A 40 -9.84 15.75 -1.67
CA ASN A 40 -9.26 17.09 -1.74
C ASN A 40 -10.35 18.18 -1.75
N CYS A 41 -11.63 17.81 -1.81
CA CYS A 41 -12.73 18.76 -1.74
C CYS A 41 -12.89 19.35 -0.34
N THR A 42 -13.46 20.55 -0.24
CA THR A 42 -13.76 21.18 1.05
C THR A 42 -14.81 20.37 1.83
N GLY A 43 -14.79 20.46 3.16
CA GLY A 43 -15.79 19.81 4.01
C GLY A 43 -17.22 20.20 3.64
N GLU A 44 -17.45 21.46 3.25
CA GLU A 44 -18.76 21.92 2.75
C GLU A 44 -19.18 21.20 1.46
N THR A 45 -18.25 21.04 0.50
CA THR A 45 -18.51 20.33 -0.77
C THR A 45 -18.83 18.85 -0.50
N LEU A 46 -18.04 18.21 0.36
CA LEU A 46 -18.26 16.81 0.76
C LEU A 46 -19.63 16.64 1.41
N TYR A 47 -19.98 17.50 2.37
CA TYR A 47 -21.28 17.47 3.04
C TYR A 47 -22.45 17.67 2.06
N LYS A 48 -22.33 18.63 1.14
CA LYS A 48 -23.36 18.89 0.11
C LYS A 48 -23.56 17.70 -0.82
N LEU A 49 -22.48 17.06 -1.26
CA LEU A 49 -22.54 15.86 -2.10
C LEU A 49 -23.13 14.68 -1.32
N ALA A 50 -22.69 14.45 -0.09
CA ALA A 50 -23.15 13.36 0.77
C ALA A 50 -24.66 13.48 1.00
N LYS A 51 -25.11 14.69 1.38
CA LYS A 51 -26.53 14.99 1.58
C LYS A 51 -27.37 14.80 0.31
N ALA A 52 -26.89 15.26 -0.85
CA ALA A 52 -27.61 15.13 -2.11
C ALA A 52 -27.68 13.68 -2.61
N LEU A 53 -26.67 12.88 -2.26
CA LEU A 53 -26.60 11.46 -2.59
C LEU A 53 -27.18 10.58 -1.48
N ASP A 54 -27.65 11.11 -0.36
CA ASP A 54 -28.17 10.32 0.76
C ASP A 54 -27.19 9.20 1.19
N VAL A 55 -25.96 9.62 1.47
CA VAL A 55 -24.85 8.80 1.99
C VAL A 55 -24.10 9.62 3.04
N THR A 56 -23.23 8.97 3.82
CA THR A 56 -22.34 9.68 4.74
C THR A 56 -21.14 10.28 4.01
N VAL A 57 -20.43 11.22 4.65
CA VAL A 57 -19.18 11.75 4.08
C VAL A 57 -18.11 10.66 4.07
N GLU A 58 -18.14 9.77 5.06
CA GLU A 58 -17.30 8.59 5.17
C GLU A 58 -17.49 7.67 3.95
N ASP A 59 -18.73 7.39 3.55
CA ASP A 59 -19.04 6.57 2.36
C ASP A 59 -18.46 7.18 1.07
N LEU A 60 -18.52 8.51 0.93
CA LEU A 60 -17.92 9.22 -0.21
C LEU A 60 -16.39 9.13 -0.22
N LEU A 61 -15.79 9.06 0.96
CA LEU A 61 -14.35 9.06 1.14
C LEU A 61 -13.76 7.66 1.20
N GLU A 62 -14.57 6.61 1.36
CA GLU A 62 -14.13 5.24 1.61
C GLU A 62 -13.06 4.74 0.60
N GLU A 63 -13.28 4.92 -0.70
CA GLU A 63 -12.30 4.55 -1.73
C GLU A 63 -11.08 5.49 -1.79
N SER A 64 -11.23 6.72 -1.28
CA SER A 64 -10.16 7.72 -1.25
C SER A 64 -9.30 7.63 0.02
N MET A 65 -9.84 7.01 1.05
CA MET A 65 -9.23 6.63 2.31
C MET A 65 -8.63 5.23 2.14
N GLU A 66 -7.66 5.09 1.23
CA GLU A 66 -6.81 3.90 1.26
C GLU A 66 -6.12 3.84 2.62
N TYR A 67 -6.62 2.97 3.49
CA TYR A 67 -6.04 2.72 4.79
C TYR A 67 -4.65 2.11 4.58
N ARG A 68 -3.62 2.94 4.77
CA ARG A 68 -2.25 2.45 4.84
C ARG A 68 -2.05 1.82 6.21
N GLN A 69 -2.24 0.50 6.27
CA GLN A 69 -1.93 -0.30 7.44
C GLN A 69 -0.48 -0.04 7.90
N SER A 70 -0.22 -0.29 9.19
CA SER A 70 1.15 -0.21 9.69
C SER A 70 2.04 -1.19 8.94
N PHE A 71 3.32 -0.84 8.81
CA PHE A 71 4.26 -1.66 8.06
C PHE A 71 4.40 -3.07 8.68
N GLU A 72 4.33 -3.21 10.00
CA GLU A 72 4.35 -4.52 10.67
C GLU A 72 3.15 -5.39 10.29
N ILE A 73 1.93 -4.83 10.26
CA ILE A 73 0.73 -5.56 9.81
C ILE A 73 0.86 -5.94 8.34
N TYR A 74 1.41 -5.04 7.51
CA TYR A 74 1.65 -5.32 6.10
C TYR A 74 2.58 -6.52 5.91
N LYS A 75 3.73 -6.56 6.60
CA LYS A 75 4.67 -7.67 6.53
C LYS A 75 4.02 -8.99 6.91
N SER A 76 3.33 -9.02 8.06
CA SER A 76 2.60 -10.21 8.53
C SER A 76 1.60 -10.71 7.50
N ASN A 77 0.79 -9.81 6.91
CA ASN A 77 -0.15 -10.16 5.87
C ASN A 77 0.52 -10.76 4.63
N ILE A 78 1.67 -10.22 4.20
CA ILE A 78 2.42 -10.78 3.08
C ILE A 78 2.92 -12.19 3.42
N CYS A 79 3.50 -12.41 4.60
CA CYS A 79 3.97 -13.74 5.00
C CYS A 79 2.82 -14.77 5.04
N HIS A 80 1.65 -14.40 5.55
CA HIS A 80 0.45 -15.26 5.51
C HIS A 80 0.01 -15.55 4.08
N LEU A 81 0.00 -14.55 3.19
CA LEU A 81 -0.33 -14.76 1.77
C LEU A 81 0.63 -15.74 1.08
N VAL A 82 1.94 -15.63 1.35
CA VAL A 82 2.93 -16.60 0.83
C VAL A 82 2.65 -17.99 1.38
N LYS A 83 2.37 -18.12 2.68
CA LYS A 83 2.07 -19.40 3.33
C LYS A 83 0.81 -20.06 2.74
N ASP A 84 -0.23 -19.29 2.50
CA ASP A 84 -1.53 -19.79 2.05
C ASP A 84 -1.56 -20.12 0.55
N MET A 85 -0.89 -19.30 -0.28
CA MET A 85 -0.87 -19.48 -1.74
C MET A 85 0.29 -20.34 -2.23
N GLY A 86 1.40 -20.40 -1.49
CA GLY A 86 2.66 -20.95 -1.96
C GLY A 86 3.46 -19.97 -2.83
N ASP A 87 4.75 -20.27 -2.96
CA ASP A 87 5.75 -19.36 -3.51
C ASP A 87 5.46 -18.97 -4.96
N ILE A 88 5.25 -19.98 -5.80
CA ILE A 88 5.11 -19.81 -7.25
C ILE A 88 3.86 -18.98 -7.57
N ASP A 89 2.72 -19.32 -6.95
CA ASP A 89 1.48 -18.58 -7.15
C ASP A 89 1.57 -17.16 -6.58
N PHE A 90 2.25 -16.97 -5.45
CA PHE A 90 2.49 -15.63 -4.91
C PHE A 90 3.33 -14.77 -5.86
N ILE A 91 4.42 -15.31 -6.41
CA ILE A 91 5.27 -14.62 -7.40
C ILE A 91 4.43 -14.25 -8.62
N ILE A 92 3.74 -15.22 -9.24
CA ILE A 92 2.95 -15.00 -10.47
C ILE A 92 1.89 -13.93 -10.25
N ASN A 93 1.13 -14.00 -9.15
CA ASN A 93 0.07 -13.03 -8.87
C ASN A 93 0.63 -11.64 -8.56
N THR A 94 1.75 -11.55 -7.85
CA THR A 94 2.39 -10.27 -7.53
C THR A 94 2.91 -9.57 -8.79
N LEU A 95 3.57 -10.31 -9.68
CA LEU A 95 4.08 -9.79 -10.96
C LEU A 95 2.92 -9.39 -11.88
N LYS A 96 1.93 -10.27 -12.10
CA LYS A 96 0.78 -9.97 -12.97
C LYS A 96 -0.07 -8.77 -12.53
N SER A 97 -0.17 -8.54 -11.22
CA SER A 97 -0.95 -7.43 -10.68
C SER A 97 -0.23 -6.08 -10.75
N ASP A 98 1.06 -6.08 -11.10
CA ASP A 98 1.95 -4.91 -11.09
C ASP A 98 1.91 -4.13 -9.75
N LYS A 99 1.70 -4.85 -8.65
CA LYS A 99 1.49 -4.26 -7.31
C LYS A 99 2.74 -3.51 -6.84
N ILE A 100 3.93 -3.98 -7.18
CA ILE A 100 5.22 -3.36 -6.83
C ILE A 100 5.30 -1.96 -7.46
N ARG A 101 5.07 -1.82 -8.78
CA ARG A 101 5.11 -0.52 -9.46
C ARG A 101 4.04 0.44 -8.93
N LYS A 102 2.83 -0.06 -8.66
CA LYS A 102 1.74 0.73 -8.07
C LYS A 102 2.14 1.29 -6.70
N LEU A 103 2.77 0.50 -5.84
CA LEU A 103 3.28 0.96 -4.53
C LEU A 103 4.39 2.00 -4.70
N TYR A 104 5.31 1.79 -5.65
CA TYR A 104 6.39 2.73 -5.96
C TYR A 104 5.85 4.10 -6.39
N GLN A 105 4.91 4.13 -7.35
CA GLN A 105 4.29 5.36 -7.84
C GLN A 105 3.52 6.10 -6.74
N LYS A 106 2.93 5.36 -5.79
CA LYS A 106 2.28 5.92 -4.59
C LYS A 106 3.27 6.42 -3.54
N ARG A 107 4.57 6.20 -3.72
CA ARG A 107 5.63 6.50 -2.75
C ARG A 107 5.49 5.73 -1.43
N TRP A 108 4.85 4.57 -1.47
CA TRP A 108 4.76 3.64 -0.33
C TRP A 108 6.00 2.74 -0.35
N TYR A 109 7.16 3.37 -0.14
CA TYR A 109 8.45 2.72 -0.37
C TYR A 109 8.73 1.52 0.55
N PRO A 110 8.43 1.54 1.87
CA PRO A 110 8.63 0.37 2.72
C PRO A 110 7.89 -0.87 2.18
N GLU A 111 6.61 -0.73 1.86
CA GLU A 111 5.75 -1.81 1.34
C GLU A 111 6.20 -2.25 -0.05
N CYS A 112 6.55 -1.31 -0.92
CA CYS A 112 7.06 -1.58 -2.26
C CYS A 112 8.35 -2.43 -2.20
N LEU A 113 9.32 -1.99 -1.40
CA LEU A 113 10.62 -2.63 -1.29
C LEU A 113 10.54 -3.96 -0.55
N TYR A 114 9.65 -4.07 0.46
CA TYR A 114 9.38 -5.34 1.12
C TYR A 114 8.79 -6.37 0.16
N LEU A 115 7.78 -5.98 -0.64
CA LEU A 115 7.15 -6.88 -1.58
C LEU A 115 8.11 -7.33 -2.67
N LEU A 116 8.96 -6.42 -3.18
CA LEU A 116 10.01 -6.75 -4.14
C LEU A 116 11.06 -7.68 -3.53
N ALA A 117 11.53 -7.42 -2.31
CA ALA A 117 12.44 -8.34 -1.60
C ALA A 117 11.82 -9.72 -1.38
N MET A 118 10.53 -9.79 -1.05
CA MET A 118 9.83 -11.06 -0.90
C MET A 118 9.81 -11.84 -2.21
N VAL A 119 9.47 -11.19 -3.33
CA VAL A 119 9.50 -11.84 -4.66
C VAL A 119 10.91 -12.30 -5.02
N ASP A 120 11.92 -11.47 -4.80
CA ASP A 120 13.33 -11.81 -5.09
C ASP A 120 13.80 -12.97 -4.22
N TYR A 121 13.46 -12.97 -2.92
CA TYR A 121 13.77 -14.04 -1.98
C TYR A 121 13.13 -15.36 -2.43
N LEU A 122 11.82 -15.36 -2.70
CA LEU A 122 11.12 -16.58 -3.15
C LEU A 122 11.64 -17.06 -4.50
N SER A 123 12.03 -16.15 -5.40
CA SER A 123 12.63 -16.52 -6.69
C SER A 123 13.96 -17.25 -6.46
N ARG A 124 14.83 -16.75 -5.57
CA ARG A 124 16.07 -17.43 -5.20
C ARG A 124 15.82 -18.81 -4.59
N GLU A 125 14.87 -18.93 -3.66
CA GLU A 125 14.55 -20.21 -3.01
C GLU A 125 13.98 -21.26 -3.97
N ASN A 126 13.45 -20.83 -5.13
CA ASN A 126 12.85 -21.70 -6.14
C ASN A 126 13.69 -21.77 -7.45
N ASP A 127 14.94 -21.32 -7.42
CA ASP A 127 15.86 -21.29 -8.57
C ASP A 127 15.28 -20.57 -9.81
N LEU A 128 14.49 -19.51 -9.59
CA LEU A 128 13.87 -18.71 -10.64
C LEU A 128 14.69 -17.45 -10.96
N PRO A 129 14.72 -17.02 -12.25
CA PRO A 129 15.31 -15.75 -12.61
C PRO A 129 14.50 -14.57 -12.06
N LEU A 130 15.18 -13.47 -11.75
CA LEU A 130 14.51 -12.24 -11.34
C LEU A 130 13.79 -11.57 -12.51
N CYS A 131 12.59 -11.05 -12.25
CA CYS A 131 11.86 -10.22 -13.22
C CYS A 131 12.59 -8.88 -13.42
N ASP A 132 12.96 -8.57 -14.66
CA ASP A 132 13.76 -7.40 -15.04
C ASP A 132 13.00 -6.07 -14.99
N GLU A 133 11.65 -6.10 -15.05
CA GLU A 133 10.77 -4.93 -15.00
C GLU A 133 10.95 -4.04 -13.76
N TYR A 134 11.55 -4.56 -12.68
CA TYR A 134 11.77 -3.85 -11.42
C TYR A 134 13.25 -3.53 -11.14
N ASN A 135 14.14 -3.68 -12.13
CA ASN A 135 15.57 -3.41 -11.96
C ASN A 135 15.88 -1.96 -11.54
N ASP A 136 15.09 -0.99 -12.01
CA ASP A 136 15.19 0.40 -11.57
C ASP A 136 14.92 0.54 -10.06
N ILE A 137 13.85 -0.09 -9.56
CA ILE A 137 13.49 -0.07 -8.13
C ILE A 137 14.58 -0.78 -7.30
N ARG A 138 15.16 -1.87 -7.80
CA ARG A 138 16.25 -2.60 -7.15
C ARG A 138 17.51 -1.74 -6.93
N THR A 139 17.72 -0.66 -7.68
CA THR A 139 18.85 0.26 -7.43
C THR A 139 18.61 1.22 -6.26
N THR A 140 17.41 1.22 -5.69
CA THR A 140 17.02 2.12 -4.59
C THR A 140 17.13 1.44 -3.23
N ARG A 141 17.10 2.24 -2.15
CA ARG A 141 17.12 1.78 -0.75
C ARG A 141 16.48 2.82 0.16
N LEU A 142 15.90 2.38 1.28
CA LEU A 142 15.44 3.31 2.32
C LEU A 142 16.63 4.05 2.96
N GLN A 143 16.44 5.31 3.33
CA GLN A 143 17.50 6.11 3.96
C GLN A 143 17.92 5.54 5.31
N ASN A 144 16.94 5.14 6.13
CA ASN A 144 17.16 4.56 7.47
C ASN A 144 16.70 3.09 7.48
N PRO A 145 17.45 2.19 8.14
CA PRO A 145 17.01 0.81 8.29
C PRO A 145 15.72 0.71 9.13
N ILE A 146 14.80 -0.15 8.71
CA ILE A 146 13.62 -0.52 9.47
C ILE A 146 13.92 -1.79 10.25
N TYR A 147 13.76 -1.72 11.56
CA TYR A 147 13.95 -2.84 12.49
C TYR A 147 12.62 -3.35 13.03
N PRO A 148 12.48 -4.65 13.30
CA PRO A 148 11.34 -5.18 14.04
C PRO A 148 11.22 -4.53 15.42
N ALA A 149 9.98 -4.33 15.88
CA ALA A 149 9.70 -3.68 17.16
C ALA A 149 10.46 -4.32 18.34
N GLY A 150 10.54 -5.65 18.38
CA GLY A 150 11.27 -6.37 19.43
C GLY A 150 12.76 -6.03 19.51
N ILE A 151 13.42 -5.80 18.37
CA ILE A 151 14.84 -5.42 18.30
C ILE A 151 15.04 -3.98 18.78
N ILE A 152 14.12 -3.08 18.43
CA ILE A 152 14.13 -1.70 18.92
C ILE A 152 14.00 -1.70 20.44
N THR A 153 13.01 -2.42 20.98
CA THR A 153 12.80 -2.54 22.43
C THR A 153 14.03 -3.11 23.12
N MET A 154 14.63 -4.18 22.59
CA MET A 154 15.84 -4.78 23.17
C MET A 154 17.02 -3.79 23.22
N SER A 155 17.20 -3.00 22.16
CA SER A 155 18.29 -2.00 22.08
C SER A 155 18.09 -0.88 23.10
N VAL A 156 16.85 -0.44 23.29
CA VAL A 156 16.49 0.58 24.29
C VAL A 156 16.71 0.04 25.70
N LEU A 157 16.23 -1.17 26.01
CA LEU A 157 16.37 -1.78 27.34
C LEU A 157 17.83 -2.07 27.70
N SER A 158 18.64 -2.46 26.71
CA SER A 158 20.08 -2.72 26.90
C SER A 158 20.97 -1.48 26.79
N ASN A 159 20.39 -0.32 26.45
CA ASN A 159 21.09 0.93 26.15
C ASN A 159 22.29 0.72 25.20
N SER A 160 22.09 -0.08 24.15
CA SER A 160 23.12 -0.56 23.25
C SER A 160 22.54 -0.77 21.86
N ASP A 161 23.29 -0.37 20.82
CA ASP A 161 22.91 -0.64 19.43
C ASP A 161 23.35 -2.04 18.93
N ARG A 162 24.00 -2.85 19.79
CA ARG A 162 24.38 -4.23 19.43
C ARG A 162 23.21 -5.06 18.91
N PRO A 163 22.00 -5.08 19.53
CA PRO A 163 20.90 -5.88 19.02
C PRO A 163 20.45 -5.47 17.61
N LYS A 164 20.53 -4.18 17.25
CA LYS A 164 20.28 -3.71 15.89
C LYS A 164 21.37 -4.19 14.93
N ALA A 165 22.64 -4.04 15.29
CA ALA A 165 23.76 -4.46 14.44
C ALA A 165 23.70 -5.97 14.14
N ASP A 166 23.53 -6.78 15.19
CA ASP A 166 23.45 -8.24 15.07
C ASP A 166 22.24 -8.66 14.22
N SER A 167 21.08 -8.03 14.43
CA SER A 167 19.87 -8.30 13.67
C SER A 167 20.01 -7.87 12.20
N PHE A 168 20.68 -6.76 11.93
CA PHE A 168 20.92 -6.28 10.57
C PHE A 168 21.86 -7.21 9.78
N GLU A 169 22.91 -7.75 10.41
CA GLU A 169 23.81 -8.71 9.77
C GLU A 169 23.12 -10.05 9.49
N ALA A 170 22.24 -10.49 10.38
CA ALA A 170 21.46 -11.72 10.22
C ALA A 170 20.28 -11.61 9.23
N ALA A 171 19.96 -10.39 8.77
CA ALA A 171 18.81 -10.16 7.90
C ALA A 171 18.97 -10.85 6.53
N ILE A 172 17.85 -11.37 6.03
CA ILE A 172 17.74 -12.00 4.71
C ILE A 172 18.29 -11.01 3.64
N PRO A 173 19.22 -11.43 2.77
CA PRO A 173 19.96 -10.52 1.89
C PRO A 173 19.08 -9.60 1.04
N GLU A 174 17.98 -10.11 0.51
CA GLU A 174 17.03 -9.39 -0.36
C GLU A 174 16.34 -8.24 0.39
N PHE A 175 15.98 -8.44 1.65
CA PHE A 175 15.38 -7.40 2.50
C PHE A 175 16.45 -6.42 3.01
N ARG A 176 17.61 -6.96 3.44
CA ARG A 176 18.75 -6.18 3.94
C ARG A 176 19.23 -5.16 2.91
N ARG A 177 19.28 -5.55 1.63
CA ARG A 177 19.58 -4.68 0.49
C ARG A 177 18.73 -3.41 0.51
N PHE A 178 17.46 -3.50 0.91
CA PHE A 178 16.55 -2.36 0.97
C PHE A 178 16.50 -1.62 2.30
N ASN A 179 17.41 -1.93 3.23
CA ASN A 179 17.39 -1.39 4.59
C ASN A 179 16.15 -1.88 5.36
N ILE A 180 15.70 -3.10 5.10
CA ILE A 180 14.63 -3.74 5.87
C ILE A 180 15.24 -4.94 6.59
N VAL A 181 15.17 -4.94 7.91
CA VAL A 181 15.64 -6.06 8.73
C VAL A 181 14.50 -7.05 8.87
N GLU A 182 14.58 -8.12 8.09
CA GLU A 182 13.68 -9.27 8.13
C GLU A 182 14.53 -10.53 8.25
N ASN A 183 14.33 -11.28 9.32
CA ASN A 183 15.16 -12.45 9.64
C ASN A 183 14.44 -13.75 9.31
N GLU A 184 13.10 -13.75 9.37
CA GLU A 184 12.30 -14.94 9.11
C GLU A 184 11.01 -14.56 8.39
N VAL A 185 10.75 -15.21 7.25
CA VAL A 185 9.51 -15.01 6.47
C VAL A 185 8.60 -16.25 6.45
N ARG A 186 9.11 -17.39 6.94
CA ARG A 186 8.40 -18.69 6.92
C ARG A 186 7.75 -19.06 8.25
N ASN A 187 8.30 -18.58 9.37
CA ASN A 187 7.77 -18.83 10.72
C ASN A 187 6.67 -17.82 11.07
N VAL A 188 5.52 -17.98 10.43
CA VAL A 188 4.28 -17.26 10.80
C VAL A 188 3.51 -18.14 11.79
N ASN A 189 3.66 -17.82 13.08
CA ASN A 189 2.90 -18.39 14.19
C ASN A 189 1.51 -17.74 14.30
#